data_AF-A0A932R299-F1
#
_entry.id   AF-A0A932R299-F1
#
_cell.length_a   1.000
_cell.length_b   1.000
_cell.length_c   1.000
_cell.angle_alpha   90.00
_cell.angle_beta   90.00
_cell.angle_gamma   90.00
#
_symmetry.space_group_name_H-M   'P 1'
#
loop_
_entity.id
_entity.type
_entity.pdbx_description
1 polymer ?
#
loop_
_entity_poly.entity_id
_entity_poly.type
_entity_poly.pdbx_seq_one_letter_code
_entity_poly.pdbx_strand_id
1 'polypeptide(L)'
;MPHKGSNKYAGKELMNAEIWKENKFSVFKNKNFAAYNLQDFQYKLDRVAEYHKLLDTPKELDNPFLFVVGKCYSTVLTIDKDGVRHYTPGDGRVSEVSSYPLDILPNKKIEVACQKHDNQLNDPAIINKIFEFLK
;
A
#
# COMPACT_ATOMS: atom_id res chain seq x y z
N MET A 1 -7.66 5.49 -8.79
CA MET A 1 -6.97 4.22 -9.08
C MET A 1 -7.56 3.20 -8.13
N PRO A 2 -8.47 2.32 -8.57
CA PRO A 2 -9.07 1.34 -7.67
C PRO A 2 -8.00 0.39 -7.14
N HIS A 3 -7.80 0.38 -5.81
CA HIS A 3 -6.85 -0.55 -5.21
C HIS A 3 -7.46 -1.94 -5.19
N LYS A 4 -6.77 -2.95 -5.74
CA LYS A 4 -7.24 -4.34 -5.68
C LYS A 4 -7.30 -4.78 -4.21
N GLY A 5 -8.52 -4.98 -3.68
CA GLY A 5 -8.74 -5.34 -2.27
C GLY A 5 -9.11 -4.18 -1.35
N SER A 6 -9.31 -2.95 -1.86
CA SER A 6 -9.82 -1.84 -1.04
C SER A 6 -11.17 -2.14 -0.39
N ASN A 7 -12.04 -2.84 -1.12
CA ASN A 7 -13.31 -3.40 -0.65
C ASN A 7 -13.17 -4.40 0.52
N LYS A 8 -11.97 -4.95 0.77
CA LYS A 8 -11.69 -5.75 1.97
C LYS A 8 -11.44 -4.90 3.21
N TYR A 9 -10.89 -3.69 3.05
CA TYR A 9 -10.64 -2.74 4.15
C TYR A 9 -11.81 -1.78 4.36
N ALA A 10 -12.50 -1.40 3.29
CA ALA A 10 -13.73 -0.62 3.30
C ALA A 10 -14.97 -1.45 3.72
N GLY A 11 -14.78 -2.72 4.08
CA GLY A 11 -15.83 -3.55 4.67
C GLY A 11 -16.26 -3.01 6.03
N LYS A 12 -17.55 -3.13 6.35
CA LYS A 12 -18.18 -2.64 7.60
C LYS A 12 -17.43 -3.04 8.87
N GLU A 13 -16.70 -4.15 8.85
CA GLU A 13 -16.02 -4.69 10.03
C GLU A 13 -14.81 -3.86 10.46
N LEU A 14 -13.90 -3.52 9.53
CA LEU A 14 -12.70 -2.74 9.85
C LEU A 14 -12.95 -1.22 9.85
N MET A 15 -14.15 -0.76 9.49
CA MET A 15 -14.57 0.65 9.60
C MET A 15 -15.52 0.88 10.78
N ASN A 16 -15.51 -0.01 11.77
CA ASN A 16 -16.31 0.08 12.98
C ASN A 16 -15.40 0.11 14.22
N ALA A 17 -15.55 1.16 15.03
CA ALA A 17 -14.75 1.39 16.22
C ALA A 17 -14.91 0.29 17.29
N GLU A 18 -16.11 -0.28 17.46
CA GLU A 18 -16.37 -1.35 18.42
C GLU A 18 -15.65 -2.64 18.02
N ILE A 19 -15.64 -2.99 16.74
CA ILE A 19 -14.92 -4.19 16.27
C ILE A 19 -13.42 -4.08 16.54
N TRP A 20 -12.83 -2.89 16.37
CA TRP A 20 -11.42 -2.65 16.70
C TRP A 20 -11.13 -2.76 18.19
N LYS A 21 -12.05 -2.30 19.02
CA LYS A 21 -11.98 -2.39 20.48
C LYS A 21 -12.12 -3.84 20.96
N GLU A 22 -13.12 -4.56 20.44
CA GLU A 22 -13.38 -5.98 20.75
C GLU A 22 -12.18 -6.87 20.38
N ASN A 23 -11.61 -6.65 19.19
CA ASN A 23 -10.47 -7.41 18.68
C ASN A 23 -9.10 -6.86 19.13
N LYS A 24 -9.07 -5.78 19.94
CA LYS A 24 -7.85 -5.16 20.49
C LYS A 24 -6.80 -4.78 19.44
N PHE A 25 -7.23 -4.29 18.28
CA PHE A 25 -6.31 -3.82 17.24
C PHE A 25 -5.50 -2.61 17.71
N SER A 26 -4.26 -2.48 17.22
CA SER A 26 -3.19 -1.51 17.52
C SER A 26 -3.45 -0.45 18.62
N VAL A 27 -4.38 0.50 18.41
CA VAL A 27 -4.67 1.60 19.34
C VAL A 27 -5.32 1.17 20.67
N PHE A 28 -5.91 -0.03 20.69
CA PHE A 28 -6.57 -0.64 21.85
C PHE A 28 -5.72 -1.74 22.52
N LYS A 29 -4.52 -2.02 22.00
CA LYS A 29 -3.65 -3.12 22.46
C LYS A 29 -3.17 -2.91 23.90
N ASN A 30 -3.01 -1.66 24.34
CA ASN A 30 -2.44 -1.29 25.63
C ASN A 30 -3.49 -0.70 26.59
N LYS A 31 -4.56 -1.46 26.85
CA LYS A 31 -5.46 -1.45 28.04
C LYS A 31 -5.93 -0.13 28.71
N ASN A 32 -5.68 1.07 28.17
CA ASN A 32 -6.19 2.31 28.76
C ASN A 32 -7.45 2.79 28.02
N PHE A 33 -8.52 2.00 28.16
CA PHE A 33 -9.79 2.19 27.44
C PHE A 33 -10.63 3.37 27.96
N ALA A 34 -10.35 3.87 29.17
CA ALA A 34 -11.18 4.87 29.84
C ALA A 34 -11.08 6.29 29.24
N ALA A 35 -10.04 6.56 28.45
CA ALA A 35 -9.79 7.89 27.85
C ALA A 35 -10.03 7.94 26.33
N TYR A 36 -10.39 6.82 25.70
CA TYR A 36 -10.60 6.77 24.25
C TYR A 36 -12.06 7.07 23.90
N ASN A 37 -12.32 8.24 23.32
CA ASN A 37 -13.62 8.58 22.79
C ASN A 37 -13.91 7.76 21.53
N LEU A 38 -14.74 6.72 21.68
CA LEU A 38 -15.14 5.84 20.58
C LEU A 38 -15.85 6.60 19.45
N GLN A 39 -16.56 7.68 19.78
CA GLN A 39 -17.22 8.52 18.79
C GLN A 39 -16.19 9.27 17.91
N ASP A 40 -15.13 9.79 18.51
CA ASP A 40 -14.04 10.44 17.76
C ASP A 40 -13.27 9.45 16.90
N PHE A 41 -13.11 8.21 17.38
CA PHE A 41 -12.47 7.16 16.60
C PHE A 41 -13.35 6.72 15.42
N GLN A 42 -14.65 6.55 15.64
CA GLN A 42 -15.61 6.26 14.57
C GLN A 42 -15.62 7.38 13.52
N TYR A 43 -15.63 8.65 13.94
CA TYR A 43 -15.54 9.79 13.01
C TYR A 43 -14.30 9.71 12.10
N LYS A 44 -13.14 9.31 12.66
CA LYS A 44 -11.92 9.12 11.87
C LYS A 44 -12.04 7.94 10.89
N LEU A 45 -12.63 6.82 11.33
CA LEU A 45 -12.88 5.66 10.46
C LEU A 45 -13.84 6.01 9.32
N ASP A 46 -14.87 6.80 9.58
CA ASP A 46 -15.82 7.26 8.55
C ASP A 46 -15.12 8.14 7.51
N ARG A 47 -14.23 9.05 7.93
CA ARG A 47 -13.40 9.84 7.01
C ARG A 47 -12.46 8.97 6.19
N VAL A 48 -11.86 7.95 6.79
CA VAL A 48 -11.02 6.97 6.07
C VAL A 48 -11.84 6.22 5.02
N ALA A 49 -13.06 5.78 5.35
CA ALA A 49 -13.97 5.14 4.41
C ALA A 49 -14.35 6.06 3.24
N GLU A 50 -14.63 7.34 3.52
CA GLU A 50 -14.90 8.36 2.49
C GLU A 50 -13.69 8.56 1.56
N TYR A 51 -12.48 8.69 2.11
CA TYR A 51 -11.27 8.83 1.31
C TYR A 51 -10.99 7.58 0.47
N HIS A 52 -11.20 6.38 1.01
CA HIS A 52 -11.08 5.14 0.23
C HIS A 52 -12.03 5.15 -0.97
N LYS A 53 -13.29 5.56 -0.79
CA LYS A 53 -14.26 5.65 -1.88
C LYS A 53 -13.83 6.65 -2.97
N LEU A 54 -13.27 7.80 -2.58
CA LEU A 54 -12.75 8.81 -3.51
C LEU A 54 -11.51 8.31 -4.27
N LEU A 55 -10.61 7.60 -3.60
CA LEU A 55 -9.40 7.04 -4.20
C LEU A 55 -9.71 5.89 -5.16
N ASP A 56 -10.73 5.09 -4.82
CA ASP A 56 -11.19 3.96 -5.60
C ASP A 56 -12.14 4.31 -6.74
N THR A 57 -12.60 5.56 -6.80
CA THR A 57 -13.39 6.03 -7.94
C THR A 57 -12.52 5.85 -9.20
N PRO A 58 -12.96 5.06 -10.19
CA PRO A 58 -12.22 4.86 -11.42
C PRO A 58 -12.00 6.23 -12.07
N LYS A 59 -10.74 6.61 -12.22
CA LYS A 59 -10.36 7.77 -13.01
C LYS A 59 -9.76 7.22 -14.28
N GLU A 60 -10.26 7.69 -15.42
CA GLU A 60 -9.54 7.51 -16.68
C GLU A 60 -8.23 8.29 -16.53
N LEU A 61 -7.13 7.56 -16.56
CA LEU A 61 -5.79 8.10 -16.51
C LEU A 61 -5.19 7.85 -17.90
N ASP A 62 -5.20 8.90 -18.70
CA ASP A 62 -4.71 8.97 -20.08
C ASP A 62 -3.25 9.44 -20.16
N ASN A 63 -2.75 10.05 -19.09
CA ASN A 63 -1.35 10.42 -18.94
C ASN A 63 -0.43 9.19 -19.04
N PRO A 64 0.78 9.33 -19.61
CA PRO A 64 1.79 8.30 -19.51
C PRO A 64 2.24 8.16 -18.06
N PHE A 65 2.57 6.93 -17.65
CA PHE A 65 3.12 6.64 -16.32
C PHE A 65 4.46 5.92 -16.42
N LEU A 66 5.43 6.34 -15.60
CA LEU A 66 6.65 5.61 -15.36
C LEU A 66 6.58 4.93 -13.99
N PHE A 67 6.72 3.60 -13.98
CA PHE A 67 6.81 2.82 -12.76
C PHE A 67 8.23 2.33 -12.56
N VAL A 68 8.84 2.72 -11.44
CA VAL A 68 10.14 2.19 -11.01
C VAL A 68 9.87 1.09 -10.00
N VAL A 69 10.25 -0.14 -10.33
CA VAL A 69 9.93 -1.34 -9.56
C VAL A 69 11.21 -2.04 -9.11
N GLY A 70 11.29 -2.34 -7.82
CA GLY A 70 12.36 -3.16 -7.27
C GLY A 70 12.15 -4.64 -7.53
N LYS A 71 13.19 -5.35 -7.99
CA LYS A 71 13.11 -6.79 -8.26
C LYS A 71 14.29 -7.62 -7.75
N CYS A 72 15.42 -6.98 -7.44
CA CYS A 72 16.69 -7.69 -7.31
C CYS A 72 17.01 -8.13 -5.87
N TYR A 73 16.09 -7.94 -4.92
CA TYR A 73 16.27 -8.30 -3.51
C TYR A 73 15.13 -9.19 -3.00
N SER A 74 15.49 -10.18 -2.18
CA SER A 74 14.52 -11.02 -1.47
C SER A 74 13.70 -10.19 -0.49
N THR A 75 12.37 -10.24 -0.62
CA THR A 75 11.43 -9.41 0.12
C THR A 75 10.33 -10.26 0.71
N VAL A 76 9.97 -10.01 1.97
CA VAL A 76 8.90 -10.76 2.65
C VAL A 76 7.55 -10.42 2.01
N LEU A 77 6.85 -11.45 1.53
CA LEU A 77 5.50 -11.32 0.96
C LEU A 77 4.43 -11.60 2.03
N THR A 78 4.57 -12.72 2.73
CA THR A 78 3.63 -13.15 3.77
C THR A 78 4.39 -13.76 4.95
N ILE A 79 3.72 -13.76 6.11
CA ILE A 79 4.16 -14.45 7.31
C ILE A 79 3.00 -15.33 7.76
N ASP A 80 3.23 -16.62 7.88
CA ASP A 80 2.21 -17.58 8.29
C ASP A 80 1.91 -17.49 9.79
N LYS A 81 0.86 -18.19 10.24
CA LYS A 81 0.42 -18.18 11.65
C LYS A 81 1.48 -18.70 12.63
N ASP A 82 2.39 -19.54 12.15
CA ASP A 82 3.52 -20.12 12.89
C ASP A 82 4.80 -19.25 12.81
N GLY A 83 4.76 -18.14 12.08
CA GLY A 83 5.88 -17.21 11.95
C GLY A 83 6.82 -17.51 10.78
N VAL A 84 6.53 -18.53 9.96
CA VAL A 84 7.32 -18.82 8.75
C VAL A 84 7.16 -17.67 7.75
N ARG A 85 8.29 -17.19 7.20
CA ARG A 85 8.34 -16.07 6.25
C ARG A 85 8.46 -16.59 4.84
N HIS A 86 7.59 -16.10 3.97
CA HIS A 86 7.65 -16.36 2.54
C HIS A 86 8.25 -15.17 1.82
N TYR A 87 9.19 -15.45 0.94
CA TYR A 87 9.96 -14.43 0.25
C TYR A 87 9.69 -14.46 -1.25
N THR A 88 9.76 -13.29 -1.86
CA THR A 88 9.60 -13.08 -3.31
C THR A 88 10.58 -11.98 -3.75
N PRO A 89 10.90 -11.88 -5.05
CA PRO A 89 11.63 -10.73 -5.59
C PRO A 89 10.97 -9.39 -5.23
N GLY A 90 11.79 -8.36 -5.01
CA GLY A 90 11.40 -7.02 -4.60
C GLY A 90 12.61 -6.10 -4.36
N ASP A 91 12.46 -5.10 -3.49
CA ASP A 91 13.53 -4.16 -3.08
C ASP A 91 14.02 -4.34 -1.63
N GLY A 92 13.61 -5.43 -0.98
CA GLY A 92 13.90 -5.73 0.42
C GLY A 92 12.87 -5.17 1.40
N ARG A 93 11.90 -4.35 0.95
CA ARG A 93 10.76 -3.88 1.75
C ARG A 93 9.42 -4.11 1.06
N VAL A 94 9.34 -3.81 -0.23
CA VAL A 94 8.16 -3.95 -1.07
C VAL A 94 8.42 -5.05 -2.10
N SER A 95 7.54 -6.04 -2.15
CA SER A 95 7.64 -7.09 -3.15
C SER A 95 7.30 -6.55 -4.55
N GLU A 96 7.90 -7.14 -5.57
CA GLU A 96 7.56 -6.84 -6.97
C GLU A 96 6.05 -6.98 -7.20
N VAL A 97 5.44 -8.10 -6.76
CA VAL A 97 4.00 -8.35 -6.93
C VAL A 97 3.11 -7.36 -6.17
N SER A 98 3.56 -6.82 -5.03
CA SER A 98 2.84 -5.77 -4.29
C SER A 98 3.04 -4.38 -4.89
N SER A 99 4.13 -4.16 -5.63
CA SER A 99 4.35 -2.92 -6.38
C SER A 99 3.43 -2.81 -7.62
N TYR A 100 2.79 -3.91 -8.02
CA TYR A 100 1.88 -4.00 -9.16
C TYR A 100 0.39 -4.04 -8.77
N PRO A 101 -0.31 -2.90 -8.76
CA PRO A 101 -1.78 -2.91 -8.93
C PRO A 101 -2.25 -2.60 -10.37
N LEU A 102 -1.39 -2.72 -11.40
CA LEU A 102 -1.48 -1.82 -12.58
C LEU A 102 -1.70 -2.48 -13.96
N ASP A 103 -2.13 -3.75 -14.03
CA ASP A 103 -2.50 -4.37 -15.34
C ASP A 103 -3.65 -3.66 -16.06
N ILE A 104 -4.29 -2.73 -15.35
CA ILE A 104 -5.46 -1.98 -15.78
C ILE A 104 -5.11 -0.55 -16.25
N LEU A 105 -3.84 -0.11 -16.12
CA LEU A 105 -3.45 1.24 -16.56
C LEU A 105 -2.97 1.23 -18.02
N PRO A 106 -3.61 2.01 -18.90
CA PRO A 106 -3.07 2.28 -20.22
C PRO A 106 -1.78 3.13 -20.11
N ASN A 107 -0.94 3.11 -21.15
CA ASN A 107 0.21 4.01 -21.29
C ASN A 107 1.28 3.93 -20.18
N LYS A 108 1.53 2.74 -19.62
CA LYS A 108 2.59 2.52 -18.61
C LYS A 108 3.94 2.12 -19.23
N LYS A 109 5.03 2.64 -18.66
CA LYS A 109 6.42 2.17 -18.81
C LYS A 109 6.90 1.62 -17.47
N ILE A 110 7.65 0.53 -17.49
CA ILE A 110 8.18 -0.12 -16.29
C ILE A 110 9.69 -0.15 -16.39
N GLU A 111 10.36 0.38 -15.37
CA GLU A 111 11.81 0.34 -15.20
C GLU A 111 12.14 -0.47 -13.95
N VAL A 112 13.10 -1.39 -14.07
CA VAL A 112 13.50 -2.26 -12.96
C VAL A 112 14.68 -1.64 -12.23
N ALA A 113 14.50 -1.35 -10.93
CA ALA A 113 15.56 -0.90 -10.05
C ALA A 113 16.19 -2.10 -9.32
N CYS A 114 17.50 -2.29 -9.50
CA CYS A 114 18.30 -3.24 -8.74
C CYS A 114 18.97 -2.57 -7.52
N GLN A 115 18.22 -1.75 -6.78
CA GLN A 115 18.65 -1.17 -5.50
C GLN A 115 17.67 -1.53 -4.38
N LYS A 116 18.17 -1.56 -3.15
CA LYS A 116 17.32 -1.66 -1.95
C LYS A 116 16.40 -0.44 -1.88
N HIS A 117 15.22 -0.61 -1.28
CA HIS A 117 14.15 0.40 -1.23
C HIS A 117 14.65 1.83 -0.96
N ASP A 118 15.42 2.03 0.11
CA ASP A 118 15.91 3.36 0.52
C ASP A 118 16.93 3.98 -0.43
N ASN A 119 17.51 3.19 -1.34
CA ASN A 119 18.57 3.60 -2.26
C ASN A 119 18.10 3.68 -3.72
N GLN A 120 16.85 3.36 -4.03
CA GLN A 120 16.36 3.38 -5.41
C GLN A 120 16.50 4.75 -6.07
N LEU A 121 16.27 5.83 -5.31
CA LEU A 121 16.41 7.20 -5.79
C LEU A 121 17.85 7.71 -5.84
N ASN A 122 18.82 6.91 -5.38
CA ASN A 122 20.25 7.20 -5.52
C ASN A 122 20.86 6.52 -6.74
N ASP A 123 20.11 5.67 -7.46
CA ASP A 123 20.57 4.99 -8.66
C ASP A 123 20.61 5.97 -9.85
N PRO A 124 21.81 6.32 -10.38
CA PRO A 124 21.91 7.26 -11.48
C PRO A 124 21.18 6.79 -12.74
N ALA A 125 21.06 5.46 -12.96
CA ALA A 125 20.34 4.93 -14.09
C ALA A 125 18.83 5.20 -13.98
N ILE A 126 18.26 5.00 -12.78
CA ILE A 126 16.85 5.30 -12.51
C ILE A 126 16.57 6.78 -12.60
N ILE A 127 17.44 7.62 -12.03
CA ILE A 127 17.33 9.08 -12.12
C ILE A 127 17.32 9.52 -13.59
N ASN A 128 18.24 9.00 -14.40
CA ASN A 128 18.29 9.29 -15.83
C ASN A 128 17.00 8.87 -16.55
N LYS A 129 16.44 7.70 -16.23
CA LYS A 129 15.15 7.24 -16.77
C LYS A 129 13.98 8.15 -16.40
N ILE A 130 13.97 8.66 -15.17
CA ILE A 130 12.98 9.65 -14.74
C ILE A 130 13.11 10.92 -15.58
N PHE A 131 14.32 11.45 -15.77
CA PHE A 131 14.53 12.63 -16.61
C PHE A 131 14.22 12.40 -18.10
N GLU A 132 14.53 11.22 -18.64
CA GLU A 132 14.14 10.84 -20.01
C GLU A 132 12.63 10.79 -20.19
N PHE A 133 11.89 10.34 -19.17
CA PHE A 133 10.44 10.25 -19.21
C PHE A 133 9.73 11.61 -19.09
N LEU A 134 10.34 12.57 -18.41
CA LEU A 134 9.78 13.91 -18.18
C LEU A 134 10.04 14.90 -19.34
N LYS A 135 10.88 14.53 -20.32
CA LYS A 135 11.16 15.33 -21.52
C LYS A 135 10.16 15.03 -22.63
#